data_AF-A0A7S4L7U8-F1
#
_entry.id   AF-A0A7S4L7U8-F1
#
_cell.length_a   1.000
_cell.length_b   1.000
_cell.length_c   1.000
_cell.angle_alpha   90.00
_cell.angle_beta   90.00
_cell.angle_gamma   90.00
#
_symmetry.space_group_name_H-M   'P 1'
#
loop_
_entity.id
_entity.type
_entity.pdbx_description
1 polymer ?
#
loop_
_entity_poly.entity_id
_entity_poly.type
_entity_poly.pdbx_seq_one_letter_code
_entity_poly.pdbx_strand_id
1 'polypeptide(L)'
;GMAALSKHASLSFLERLQPDPQTQEFLPNRSSRPVKSGHYVPVDPTPLPSPQLVCVSPLMLNELDLEEEDIRGDETFLQLFSGETKDFKDSLSKLTWATPYALTIYGQDMVHNCPFGTGEGYGDGRAISVAEVELKHKNSRWEFQLKGAGRTPFCRGGDGRAVLRSSVREFLASELMFSLGVSTTRALSL
;
A
#
# COMPACT_ATOMS: atom_id res chain seq x y z
N GLY A 1 -11.05 -3.57 -17.05
CA GLY A 1 -11.88 -2.94 -16.00
C GLY A 1 -11.67 -3.57 -14.62
N MET A 2 -12.02 -2.88 -13.54
CA MET A 2 -11.76 -3.34 -12.16
C MET A 2 -12.38 -4.68 -11.78
N ALA A 3 -13.57 -4.99 -12.31
CA ALA A 3 -14.22 -6.29 -12.13
C ALA A 3 -13.48 -7.46 -12.79
N ALA A 4 -12.65 -7.21 -13.81
CA ALA A 4 -11.78 -8.23 -14.39
C ALA A 4 -10.54 -8.42 -13.52
N LEU A 5 -9.93 -7.31 -13.07
CA LEU A 5 -8.76 -7.34 -12.18
C LEU A 5 -9.06 -8.08 -10.87
N SER A 6 -10.29 -7.97 -10.34
CA SER A 6 -10.72 -8.65 -9.12
C SER A 6 -10.63 -10.18 -9.19
N LYS A 7 -10.76 -10.76 -10.38
CA LYS A 7 -10.62 -12.20 -10.60
C LYS A 7 -9.18 -12.69 -10.41
N HIS A 8 -8.23 -11.77 -10.47
CA HIS A 8 -6.81 -12.03 -10.25
C HIS A 8 -6.39 -11.78 -8.80
N ALA A 9 -7.28 -11.32 -7.92
CA ALA A 9 -6.97 -11.05 -6.53
C ALA A 9 -6.54 -12.33 -5.79
N SER A 10 -5.38 -12.28 -5.15
CA SER A 10 -4.75 -13.42 -4.49
C SER A 10 -4.02 -12.92 -3.24
N LEU A 11 -4.40 -13.42 -2.05
CA LEU A 11 -3.67 -13.15 -0.80
C LEU A 11 -2.79 -14.33 -0.41
N SER A 12 -2.40 -15.16 -1.38
CA SER A 12 -1.64 -16.39 -1.14
C SER A 12 -0.31 -16.19 -0.42
N PHE A 13 0.27 -14.98 -0.45
CA PHE A 13 1.43 -14.66 0.37
C PHE A 13 1.07 -14.49 1.84
N LEU A 14 0.03 -13.69 2.13
CA LEU A 14 -0.45 -13.48 3.50
C LEU A 14 -0.96 -14.76 4.16
N GLU A 15 -1.49 -15.72 3.39
CA GLU A 15 -1.87 -17.05 3.90
C GLU A 15 -0.68 -17.82 4.52
N ARG A 16 0.55 -17.49 4.11
CA ARG A 16 1.78 -18.10 4.63
C ARG A 16 2.46 -17.24 5.69
N LEU A 17 1.97 -16.03 5.94
CA LEU A 17 2.53 -15.10 6.90
C LEU A 17 1.70 -15.07 8.18
N GLN A 18 2.39 -14.83 9.29
CA GLN A 18 1.78 -14.63 10.60
C GLN A 18 1.53 -13.13 10.84
N PRO A 19 0.29 -12.69 11.17
CA PRO A 19 0.03 -11.32 11.58
C PRO A 19 0.66 -11.02 12.94
N ASP A 20 0.75 -9.74 13.29
CA ASP A 20 1.06 -9.30 14.65
C ASP A 20 0.06 -9.92 15.66
N PRO A 21 0.54 -10.67 16.67
CA PRO A 21 -0.33 -11.31 17.65
C PRO A 21 -1.18 -10.31 18.46
N GLN A 22 -0.79 -9.05 18.53
CA GLN A 22 -1.53 -8.00 19.25
C GLN A 22 -2.56 -7.27 18.38
N THR A 23 -2.75 -7.66 17.12
CA THR A 23 -3.64 -7.00 16.16
C THR A 23 -5.03 -6.68 16.74
N GLN A 24 -5.65 -7.63 17.46
CA GLN A 24 -7.02 -7.50 17.95
C GLN A 24 -7.17 -6.48 19.08
N GLU A 25 -6.14 -6.33 19.92
CA GLU A 25 -6.14 -5.40 21.05
C GLU A 25 -6.14 -3.93 20.58
N PHE A 26 -5.57 -3.68 19.40
CA PHE A 26 -5.31 -2.34 18.90
C PHE A 26 -6.11 -1.96 17.65
N LEU A 27 -7.10 -2.76 17.24
CA LEU A 27 -7.97 -2.42 16.10
C LEU A 27 -8.51 -0.97 16.23
N PRO A 28 -8.54 -0.18 15.13
CA PRO A 28 -8.21 -0.53 13.74
C PRO A 28 -6.71 -0.40 13.39
N ASN A 29 -5.81 -0.48 14.38
CA ASN A 29 -4.35 -0.38 14.27
C ASN A 29 -3.85 0.97 13.72
N ARG A 30 -4.50 2.07 14.10
CA ARG A 30 -4.15 3.44 13.66
C ARG A 30 -3.35 4.26 14.67
N SER A 31 -3.17 3.73 15.87
CA SER A 31 -2.41 4.38 16.94
C SER A 31 -0.97 3.91 16.91
N SER A 32 -0.02 4.85 17.08
CA SER A 32 1.39 4.48 17.10
C SER A 32 1.70 3.63 18.32
N ARG A 33 2.38 2.49 18.12
CA ARG A 33 2.79 1.55 19.16
C ARG A 33 3.99 0.72 18.70
N PRO A 34 4.76 0.11 19.62
CA PRO A 34 5.73 -0.90 19.23
C PRO A 34 5.03 -2.15 18.68
N VAL A 35 5.62 -2.75 17.64
CA VAL A 35 5.23 -4.05 17.08
C VAL A 35 6.44 -4.97 17.19
N LYS A 36 6.35 -5.98 18.05
CA LYS A 36 7.50 -6.81 18.44
C LYS A 36 7.67 -8.06 17.60
N SER A 37 6.60 -8.50 16.93
CA SER A 37 6.57 -9.70 16.12
C SER A 37 5.43 -9.65 15.11
N GLY A 38 5.40 -10.63 14.21
CA GLY A 38 4.48 -10.68 13.08
C GLY A 38 5.09 -10.08 11.82
N HIS A 39 4.65 -10.58 10.68
CA HIS A 39 5.13 -10.17 9.36
C HIS A 39 4.31 -9.00 8.80
N TYR A 40 3.11 -8.78 9.32
CA TYR A 40 2.23 -7.68 8.93
C TYR A 40 1.26 -7.35 10.06
N VAL A 41 0.70 -6.15 10.03
CA VAL A 41 -0.40 -5.71 10.90
C VAL A 41 -1.60 -5.41 10.02
N PRO A 42 -2.76 -6.05 10.23
CA PRO A 42 -4.03 -5.60 9.64
C PRO A 42 -4.36 -4.16 10.04
N VAL A 43 -4.50 -3.26 9.07
CA VAL A 43 -4.77 -1.83 9.30
C VAL A 43 -5.77 -1.33 8.28
N ASP A 44 -6.90 -0.78 8.74
CA ASP A 44 -7.87 -0.18 7.84
C ASP A 44 -7.40 1.21 7.34
N PRO A 45 -7.37 1.45 6.02
CA PRO A 45 -7.13 2.76 5.45
C PRO A 45 -8.14 3.81 5.91
N THR A 46 -7.73 5.07 5.87
CA THR A 46 -8.60 6.24 6.05
C THR A 46 -8.80 6.89 4.68
N PRO A 47 -9.99 6.80 4.07
CA PRO A 47 -10.25 7.37 2.75
C PRO A 47 -9.92 8.86 2.66
N LEU A 48 -9.66 9.35 1.46
CA LEU A 48 -9.61 10.79 1.18
C LEU A 48 -11.03 11.37 1.03
N PRO A 49 -11.29 12.59 1.51
CA PRO A 49 -12.54 13.28 1.20
C PRO A 49 -12.52 13.76 -0.25
N SER A 50 -13.59 13.48 -1.00
CA SER A 50 -13.80 13.95 -2.39
C SER A 50 -12.59 13.71 -3.32
N PRO A 51 -12.16 12.45 -3.49
CA PRO A 51 -10.98 12.12 -4.29
C PRO A 51 -11.17 12.48 -5.76
N GLN A 52 -10.07 12.81 -6.44
CA GLN A 52 -10.02 13.04 -7.88
C GLN A 52 -8.81 12.33 -8.46
N LEU A 53 -8.99 11.68 -9.59
CA LEU A 53 -7.90 11.08 -10.35
C LEU A 53 -7.12 12.17 -11.09
N VAL A 54 -5.84 12.30 -10.80
CA VAL A 54 -4.96 13.32 -11.40
C VAL A 54 -4.23 12.75 -12.62
N CYS A 55 -3.66 11.56 -12.50
CA CYS A 55 -3.00 10.88 -13.60
C CYS A 55 -2.88 9.37 -13.36
N VAL A 56 -2.57 8.65 -14.43
CA VAL A 56 -2.29 7.21 -14.43
C VAL A 56 -1.10 6.89 -15.31
N SER A 57 -0.44 5.77 -15.05
CA SER A 57 0.64 5.29 -15.92
C SER A 57 0.07 4.33 -16.98
N PRO A 58 0.10 4.69 -18.27
CA PRO A 58 -0.33 3.77 -19.34
C PRO A 58 0.50 2.48 -19.36
N LEU A 59 1.80 2.58 -19.04
CA LEU A 59 2.67 1.42 -18.97
C LEU A 59 2.26 0.47 -17.84
N MET A 60 1.89 1.02 -16.68
CA MET A 60 1.44 0.20 -15.55
C MET A 60 0.04 -0.38 -15.78
N LEU A 61 -0.87 0.35 -16.43
CA LEU A 61 -2.17 -0.18 -16.82
C LEU A 61 -2.02 -1.39 -17.76
N ASN A 62 -1.15 -1.28 -18.77
CA ASN A 62 -0.87 -2.39 -19.69
C ASN A 62 -0.28 -3.61 -18.96
N GLU A 63 0.58 -3.41 -17.96
CA GLU A 63 1.08 -4.52 -17.12
C GLU A 63 -0.06 -5.25 -16.40
N LEU A 64 -1.13 -4.53 -16.05
CA LEU A 64 -2.31 -5.03 -15.33
C LEU A 64 -3.46 -5.50 -16.24
N ASP A 65 -3.27 -5.50 -17.56
CA ASP A 65 -4.34 -5.77 -18.55
C ASP A 65 -5.54 -4.83 -18.39
N LEU A 66 -5.24 -3.56 -18.14
CA LEU A 66 -6.19 -2.46 -18.08
C LEU A 66 -5.91 -1.45 -19.20
N GLU A 67 -6.97 -0.86 -19.71
CA GLU A 67 -6.91 0.28 -20.63
C GLU A 67 -7.27 1.58 -19.90
N GLU A 68 -7.04 2.74 -20.51
CA GLU A 68 -7.36 4.01 -19.85
C GLU A 68 -8.88 4.24 -19.76
N GLU A 69 -9.63 3.74 -20.75
CA GLU A 69 -11.09 3.75 -20.78
C GLU A 69 -11.70 2.90 -19.66
N ASP A 70 -10.99 1.89 -19.17
CA ASP A 70 -11.45 1.03 -18.07
C ASP A 70 -11.51 1.74 -16.72
N ILE A 71 -10.75 2.83 -16.57
CA ILE A 71 -10.54 3.52 -15.28
C ILE A 71 -11.09 4.95 -15.29
N ARG A 72 -11.16 5.60 -16.46
CA ARG A 72 -11.65 6.98 -16.55
C ARG A 72 -13.13 7.02 -16.20
N GLY A 73 -13.43 7.62 -15.05
CA GLY A 73 -14.80 7.70 -14.53
C GLY A 73 -15.27 6.41 -13.84
N ASP A 74 -14.40 5.43 -13.63
CA ASP A 74 -14.74 4.25 -12.82
C ASP A 74 -14.69 4.62 -11.33
N GLU A 75 -15.86 4.69 -10.71
CA GLU A 75 -16.01 4.96 -9.28
C GLU A 75 -15.32 3.88 -8.43
N THR A 76 -15.29 2.63 -8.90
CA THR A 76 -14.64 1.52 -8.18
C THR A 76 -13.14 1.74 -8.08
N PHE A 77 -12.51 2.12 -9.19
CA PHE A 77 -11.09 2.46 -9.22
C PHE A 77 -10.79 3.62 -8.27
N LEU A 78 -11.56 4.71 -8.39
CA LEU A 78 -11.37 5.91 -7.60
C LEU A 78 -11.52 5.65 -6.09
N GLN A 79 -12.55 4.88 -5.69
CA GLN A 79 -12.78 4.51 -4.29
C GLN A 79 -11.63 3.67 -3.75
N LEU A 80 -11.24 2.60 -4.44
CA LEU A 80 -10.18 1.71 -3.98
C LEU A 80 -8.85 2.44 -3.82
N PHE A 81 -8.40 3.16 -4.86
CA PHE A 81 -7.10 3.84 -4.86
C PHE A 81 -7.09 5.17 -4.09
N SER A 82 -8.22 5.59 -3.52
CA SER A 82 -8.29 6.68 -2.53
C SER A 82 -8.47 6.19 -1.09
N GLY A 83 -8.44 4.87 -0.88
CA GLY A 83 -8.44 4.23 0.43
C GLY A 83 -9.82 3.84 0.95
N GLU A 84 -10.88 3.86 0.13
CA GLU A 84 -12.14 3.21 0.48
C GLU A 84 -12.06 1.73 0.16
N THR A 85 -12.03 0.89 1.21
CA THR A 85 -11.82 -0.56 1.09
C THR A 85 -12.95 -1.39 1.69
N LYS A 86 -13.91 -0.78 2.39
CA LYS A 86 -14.97 -1.52 3.10
C LYS A 86 -15.87 -2.29 2.14
N ASP A 87 -16.17 -1.69 0.99
CA ASP A 87 -17.06 -2.26 -0.02
C ASP A 87 -16.34 -3.31 -0.90
N PHE A 88 -15.03 -3.47 -0.74
CA PHE A 88 -14.18 -4.38 -1.53
C PHE A 88 -13.69 -5.61 -0.76
N LYS A 89 -14.19 -5.81 0.47
CA LYS A 89 -13.76 -6.91 1.36
C LYS A 89 -14.03 -8.32 0.81
N ASP A 90 -14.98 -8.46 -0.11
CA ASP A 90 -15.27 -9.74 -0.77
C ASP A 90 -14.64 -9.85 -2.17
N SER A 91 -13.83 -8.87 -2.59
CA SER A 91 -13.25 -8.82 -3.94
C SER A 91 -11.73 -8.55 -3.93
N LEU A 92 -11.29 -7.37 -4.38
CA LEU A 92 -9.87 -7.00 -4.51
C LEU A 92 -9.18 -6.79 -3.17
N SER A 93 -9.89 -6.28 -2.16
CA SER A 93 -9.30 -5.77 -0.92
C SER A 93 -9.84 -6.53 0.29
N LYS A 94 -9.61 -7.85 0.31
CA LYS A 94 -10.08 -8.73 1.39
C LYS A 94 -9.41 -8.43 2.74
N LEU A 95 -8.15 -8.03 2.69
CA LEU A 95 -7.35 -7.67 3.85
C LEU A 95 -6.44 -6.52 3.44
N THR A 96 -6.31 -5.54 4.34
CA THR A 96 -5.41 -4.40 4.19
C THR A 96 -4.38 -4.46 5.31
N TRP A 97 -3.12 -4.14 4.99
CA TRP A 97 -2.04 -4.35 5.95
C TRP A 97 -0.90 -3.33 5.84
N ALA A 98 -0.16 -3.22 6.94
CA ALA A 98 1.09 -2.48 7.03
C ALA A 98 2.20 -3.43 7.49
N THR A 99 3.39 -3.30 6.92
CA THR A 99 4.52 -4.20 7.18
C THR A 99 5.50 -3.59 8.18
N PRO A 100 5.82 -4.26 9.30
CA PRO A 100 6.92 -3.84 10.19
C PRO A 100 8.28 -4.10 9.53
N TYR A 101 9.29 -3.30 9.86
CA TYR A 101 10.68 -3.61 9.49
C TYR A 101 11.67 -3.19 10.58
N ALA A 102 12.74 -3.99 10.73
CA ALA A 102 13.89 -3.60 11.53
C ALA A 102 14.77 -2.66 10.68
N LEU A 103 14.83 -1.38 11.05
CA LEU A 103 15.61 -0.39 10.31
C LEU A 103 17.05 -0.36 10.80
N THR A 104 17.97 -0.70 9.91
CA THR A 104 19.41 -0.61 10.13
C THR A 104 20.02 0.33 9.07
N ILE A 105 20.87 1.26 9.47
CA ILE A 105 21.61 2.15 8.55
C ILE A 105 23.10 1.95 8.82
N TYR A 106 23.85 1.57 7.78
CA TYR A 106 25.28 1.23 7.86
C TYR A 106 25.63 0.20 8.96
N GLY A 107 24.75 -0.80 9.15
CA GLY A 107 24.94 -1.84 10.16
C GLY A 107 24.55 -1.44 11.58
N GLN A 108 24.05 -0.21 11.79
CA GLN A 108 23.59 0.26 13.09
C GLN A 108 22.06 0.26 13.17
N ASP A 109 21.52 -0.30 14.24
CA ASP A 109 20.08 -0.30 14.50
C ASP A 109 19.59 1.11 14.83
N MET A 110 18.52 1.52 14.16
CA MET A 110 18.02 2.89 14.22
C MET A 110 17.07 3.12 15.40
N VAL A 111 17.53 2.94 16.63
CA VAL A 111 16.65 3.09 17.81
C VAL A 111 16.35 4.54 18.19
N HIS A 112 17.24 5.49 17.88
CA HIS A 112 17.17 6.88 18.37
C HIS A 112 15.96 7.68 17.85
N ASN A 113 15.56 7.46 16.59
CA ASN A 113 14.41 8.13 15.97
C ASN A 113 13.11 7.30 16.09
N CYS A 114 13.14 6.23 16.88
CA CYS A 114 11.95 5.50 17.28
C CYS A 114 11.37 6.16 18.53
N PRO A 115 10.07 6.55 18.55
CA PRO A 115 9.47 7.19 19.73
C PRO A 115 9.46 6.29 20.98
N PHE A 116 9.69 4.99 20.82
CA PHE A 116 9.75 4.01 21.90
C PHE A 116 11.19 3.69 22.35
N GLY A 117 12.21 4.20 21.65
CA GLY A 117 13.62 3.91 21.96
C GLY A 117 14.08 2.47 21.70
N THR A 118 13.23 1.61 21.12
CA THR A 118 13.51 0.17 20.93
C THR A 118 13.77 -0.24 19.48
N GLY A 119 13.50 0.65 18.51
CA GLY A 119 13.47 0.27 17.08
C GLY A 119 12.21 -0.49 16.64
N GLU A 120 11.30 -0.85 17.55
CA GLU A 120 10.07 -1.61 17.24
C GLU A 120 8.93 -0.74 16.67
N GLY A 121 9.22 0.51 16.30
CA GLY A 121 8.25 1.47 15.77
C GLY A 121 8.38 1.74 14.26
N TYR A 122 9.25 1.01 13.57
CA TYR A 122 9.46 1.15 12.13
C TYR A 122 8.65 0.13 11.34
N GLY A 123 8.22 0.57 10.16
CA GLY A 123 7.28 -0.13 9.31
C GLY A 123 6.66 0.84 8.31
N ASP A 124 5.62 0.39 7.62
CA ASP A 124 4.85 1.22 6.71
C ASP A 124 4.09 2.32 7.47
N GLY A 125 4.75 3.46 7.73
CA GLY A 125 4.21 4.51 8.61
C GLY A 125 3.12 5.38 8.01
N ARG A 126 3.01 5.38 6.68
CA ARG A 126 1.97 6.09 5.91
C ARG A 126 1.56 5.34 4.66
N ALA A 127 1.96 4.08 4.55
CA ALA A 127 1.64 3.24 3.42
C ALA A 127 0.77 2.09 3.93
N ILE A 128 -0.24 1.70 3.16
CA ILE A 128 -1.07 0.54 3.48
C ILE A 128 -1.26 -0.23 2.18
N SER A 129 -0.96 -1.52 2.22
CA SER A 129 -1.19 -2.44 1.12
C SER A 129 -2.66 -2.84 1.13
N VAL A 130 -3.33 -2.68 -0.01
CA VAL A 130 -4.79 -2.81 -0.12
C VAL A 130 -5.24 -3.98 -0.98
N ALA A 131 -4.39 -4.46 -1.86
CA ALA A 131 -4.70 -5.58 -2.73
C ALA A 131 -3.42 -6.25 -3.21
N GLU A 132 -3.54 -7.51 -3.58
CA GLU A 132 -2.52 -8.26 -4.28
C GLU A 132 -3.19 -9.00 -5.44
N VAL A 133 -2.59 -8.94 -6.63
CA VAL A 133 -3.10 -9.59 -7.84
C VAL A 133 -2.02 -10.46 -8.48
N GLU A 134 -2.45 -11.59 -9.04
CA GLU A 134 -1.60 -12.53 -9.75
C GLU A 134 -2.11 -12.75 -11.18
N LEU A 135 -1.33 -12.27 -12.15
CA LEU A 135 -1.61 -12.42 -13.58
C LEU A 135 -0.85 -13.64 -14.09
N LYS A 136 -1.43 -14.83 -13.89
CA LYS A 136 -0.80 -16.12 -14.20
C LYS A 136 -0.28 -16.23 -15.64
N HIS A 137 -1.01 -15.65 -16.59
CA HIS A 137 -0.63 -15.69 -18.01
C HIS A 137 0.60 -14.82 -18.34
N LYS A 138 0.93 -13.84 -17.49
CA LYS A 138 2.16 -13.03 -17.54
C LYS A 138 3.23 -13.51 -16.56
N ASN A 139 2.92 -14.51 -15.73
CA ASN A 139 3.74 -14.93 -14.60
C ASN A 139 4.18 -13.73 -13.72
N SER A 140 3.25 -12.80 -13.48
CA SER A 140 3.50 -11.58 -12.71
C SER A 140 2.58 -11.46 -11.51
N ARG A 141 3.07 -10.78 -10.48
CA ARG A 141 2.36 -10.51 -9.23
C ARG A 141 2.59 -9.06 -8.83
N TRP A 142 1.52 -8.40 -8.40
CA TRP A 142 1.55 -7.01 -8.01
C TRP A 142 0.88 -6.81 -6.67
N GLU A 143 1.59 -6.15 -5.75
CA GLU A 143 1.04 -5.60 -4.53
C GLU A 143 0.67 -4.13 -4.77
N PHE A 144 -0.57 -3.76 -4.43
CA PHE A 144 -1.02 -2.37 -4.47
C PHE A 144 -0.85 -1.74 -3.11
N GLN A 145 0.09 -0.81 -2.99
CA GLN A 145 0.35 -0.04 -1.78
C GLN A 145 -0.07 1.42 -1.95
N LEU A 146 -0.98 1.89 -1.11
CA LEU A 146 -1.46 3.25 -1.09
C LEU A 146 -0.61 4.11 -0.15
N LYS A 147 0.16 5.04 -0.72
CA LYS A 147 0.91 6.04 0.05
C LYS A 147 0.01 7.22 0.43
N GLY A 148 -0.06 7.50 1.73
CA GLY A 148 -0.96 8.50 2.30
C GLY A 148 -2.32 7.95 2.72
N ALA A 149 -2.45 6.63 2.83
CA ALA A 149 -3.69 5.93 3.18
C ALA A 149 -4.14 6.10 4.63
N GLY A 150 -3.44 6.92 5.43
CA GLY A 150 -3.77 7.18 6.82
C GLY A 150 -2.75 6.55 7.77
N ARG A 151 -3.08 6.63 9.07
CA ARG A 151 -2.16 6.24 10.14
C ARG A 151 -2.10 4.74 10.30
N THR A 152 -0.90 4.25 10.61
CA THR A 152 -0.60 2.86 10.97
C THR A 152 0.12 2.85 12.34
N PRO A 153 0.45 1.69 12.93
CA PRO A 153 1.26 1.64 14.15
C PRO A 153 2.63 2.32 14.01
N PHE A 154 3.12 2.39 12.76
CA PHE A 154 4.45 2.87 12.39
C PHE A 154 4.47 4.37 12.02
N CYS A 155 3.36 5.10 12.20
CA CYS A 155 3.27 6.52 11.83
C CYS A 155 4.19 7.44 12.67
N ARG A 156 4.64 7.00 13.86
CA ARG A 156 5.61 7.69 14.72
C ARG A 156 5.30 9.18 14.96
N GLY A 157 4.01 9.50 15.16
CA GLY A 157 3.52 10.86 15.37
C GLY A 157 3.11 11.62 14.11
N GLY A 158 3.35 11.06 12.92
CA GLY A 158 2.82 11.58 11.67
C GLY A 158 1.31 11.35 11.52
N ASP A 159 0.70 12.09 10.60
CA ASP A 159 -0.72 12.00 10.25
C ASP A 159 -1.05 10.84 9.29
N GLY A 160 -0.04 10.14 8.77
CA GLY A 160 -0.19 9.04 7.82
C GLY A 160 -0.60 9.49 6.42
N ARG A 161 -0.49 10.78 6.09
CA ARG A 161 -0.85 11.32 4.78
C ARG A 161 0.37 11.59 3.90
N ALA A 162 0.10 11.64 2.59
CA ALA A 162 1.05 12.08 1.58
C ALA A 162 0.51 13.35 0.94
N VAL A 163 1.40 14.28 0.61
CA VAL A 163 1.04 15.53 -0.06
C VAL A 163 1.24 15.39 -1.57
N LEU A 164 0.40 16.06 -2.37
CA LEU A 164 0.41 15.93 -3.83
C LEU A 164 1.81 16.15 -4.43
N ARG A 165 2.55 17.16 -3.96
CA ARG A 165 3.92 17.44 -4.45
C ARG A 165 4.89 16.25 -4.31
N SER A 166 4.79 15.48 -3.21
CA SER A 166 5.66 14.32 -3.02
C SER A 166 5.19 13.15 -3.87
N SER A 167 3.87 12.95 -3.98
CA SER A 167 3.30 11.88 -4.79
C SER A 167 3.60 12.07 -6.28
N VAL A 168 3.48 13.30 -6.80
CA VAL A 168 3.85 13.66 -8.18
C VAL A 168 5.32 13.34 -8.47
N ARG A 169 6.24 13.74 -7.58
CA ARG A 169 7.66 13.44 -7.75
C ARG A 169 7.95 11.95 -7.76
N GLU A 170 7.29 11.21 -6.88
CA GLU A 170 7.49 9.76 -6.79
C GLU A 170 6.94 9.04 -8.03
N PHE A 171 5.72 9.37 -8.46
CA PHE A 171 5.11 8.83 -9.66
C PHE A 171 6.01 9.02 -10.89
N LEU A 172 6.48 10.26 -11.11
CA LEU A 172 7.35 10.58 -12.25
C LEU A 172 8.70 9.86 -12.16
N ALA A 173 9.31 9.82 -10.98
CA ALA A 173 10.61 9.17 -10.80
C ALA A 173 10.52 7.65 -11.00
N SER A 174 9.49 7.00 -10.47
CA SER A 174 9.25 5.56 -10.63
C SER A 174 9.08 5.18 -12.10
N GLU A 175 8.19 5.86 -12.83
CA GLU A 175 7.92 5.50 -14.22
C GLU A 175 9.06 5.89 -15.17
N LEU A 176 9.81 6.96 -14.85
CA LEU A 176 11.04 7.30 -15.57
C LEU A 176 12.13 6.24 -15.36
N MET A 177 12.38 5.82 -14.12
CA MET A 177 13.37 4.78 -13.84
C MET A 177 13.04 3.47 -14.57
N PHE A 178 11.76 3.06 -14.55
CA PHE A 178 11.31 1.90 -15.31
C PHE A 178 11.56 2.07 -16.82
N SER A 179 11.21 3.23 -17.39
CA SER A 179 11.41 3.53 -18.82
C SER A 179 12.89 3.56 -19.23
N LEU A 180 13.79 3.81 -18.27
CA LEU A 180 15.25 3.73 -18.46
C LEU A 180 15.81 2.31 -18.26
N GLY A 181 14.96 1.31 -18.02
CA GLY A 181 15.36 -0.08 -17.79
C GLY A 181 15.92 -0.35 -16.39
N VAL A 182 15.72 0.57 -15.44
CA VAL A 182 16.15 0.40 -14.05
C VAL A 182 15.04 -0.29 -13.25
N SER A 183 15.38 -1.39 -12.58
CA SER A 183 14.44 -2.08 -11.68
C SER A 183 13.99 -1.15 -10.55
N THR A 184 12.68 -0.95 -10.43
CA THR A 184 12.08 0.01 -9.50
C THR A 184 10.65 -0.37 -9.14
N THR A 185 10.12 0.20 -8.06
CA THR A 185 8.67 0.19 -7.82
C THR A 185 7.96 1.01 -8.89
N ARG A 186 6.77 0.56 -9.28
CA ARG A 186 5.94 1.20 -10.29
C ARG A 186 4.88 2.09 -9.66
N ALA A 187 4.41 3.08 -10.40
CA ALA A 187 3.34 3.97 -9.97
C ALA A 187 2.12 3.82 -10.89
N LEU A 188 0.98 3.39 -10.33
CA LEU A 188 -0.24 3.18 -11.09
C LEU A 188 -1.01 4.48 -11.32
N SER A 189 -1.27 5.23 -10.25
CA SER A 189 -2.15 6.41 -10.26
C SER A 189 -1.78 7.45 -9.21
N LEU A 190 -2.30 8.67 -9.38
CA LEU A 190 -2.32 9.77 -8.42
C LEU A 190 -3.72 10.32 -8.22
#